data_AF-A0A1R0WCG2-F1
#
_entry.id   AF-A0A1R0WCG2-F1
#
_cell.length_a   1.000
_cell.length_b   1.000
_cell.length_c   1.000
_cell.angle_alpha   90.00
_cell.angle_beta   90.00
_cell.angle_gamma   90.00
#
_symmetry.space_group_name_H-M   'P 1'
#
loop_
_entity.id
_entity.type
_entity.pdbx_description
1 polymer ?
#
loop_
_entity_poly.entity_id
_entity_poly.type
_entity_poly.pdbx_seq_one_letter_code
_entity_poly.pdbx_strand_id
1 'polypeptide(L)' 'MDRFKAPDHRDEPSPIGKTCPYCKEDILEGDEIDELHDGERVHSDCTDEYLRDQHVLTRRTAVRGE' A
#
# COMPACT_ATOMS: atom_id res chain seq x y z
N MET A 1 -24.12 -7.62 -39.42
CA MET A 1 -23.67 -6.36 -38.79
C MET A 1 -23.51 -6.69 -37.33
N ASP A 2 -22.31 -7.09 -36.94
CA ASP A 2 -21.99 -7.47 -35.57
C ASP A 2 -20.80 -6.61 -35.17
N ARG A 3 -21.13 -5.42 -34.68
CA ARG A 3 -20.17 -4.50 -34.07
C ARG A 3 -19.71 -5.16 -32.77
N PHE A 4 -18.75 -6.07 -32.89
CA PHE A 4 -18.03 -6.66 -31.77
C PHE A 4 -17.50 -5.50 -30.92
N LYS A 5 -18.18 -5.25 -29.82
CA LYS A 5 -17.81 -4.32 -28.77
C LYS A 5 -17.04 -5.14 -27.74
N ALA A 6 -15.71 -5.04 -27.75
CA ALA A 6 -14.88 -5.47 -26.63
C ALA A 6 -13.52 -4.75 -26.73
N PRO A 7 -12.92 -4.41 -25.59
CA PRO A 7 -13.39 -3.35 -24.71
C PRO A 7 -12.38 -2.19 -24.76
N ASP A 8 -12.81 -1.05 -24.22
CA ASP A 8 -11.91 0.01 -23.81
C ASP A 8 -10.94 -0.60 -22.78
N HIS A 9 -9.79 -1.12 -23.22
CA HIS A 9 -8.64 -1.30 -22.34
C HIS A 9 -8.09 0.10 -22.10
N ARG A 10 -8.84 0.87 -21.30
CA ARG A 10 -8.25 1.95 -20.55
C ARG A 10 -7.21 1.25 -19.69
N ASP A 11 -5.95 1.60 -19.89
CA ASP A 11 -4.86 1.45 -18.91
C ASP A 11 -5.28 2.26 -17.65
N GLU A 12 -6.39 1.88 -17.04
CA GLU A 12 -6.76 2.30 -15.71
C GLU A 12 -6.07 1.29 -14.80
N PRO A 13 -5.09 1.74 -14.02
CA PRO A 13 -4.35 0.85 -13.15
C PRO A 13 -5.37 0.18 -12.22
N SER A 14 -5.48 -1.13 -12.35
CA SER A 14 -6.47 -1.88 -11.59
C SER A 14 -6.05 -1.87 -10.12
N PRO A 15 -6.96 -1.61 -9.17
CA PRO A 15 -6.61 -1.76 -7.76
C PRO A 15 -6.16 -3.20 -7.52
N ILE A 16 -4.96 -3.40 -6.97
CA ILE A 16 -4.39 -4.74 -6.75
C ILE A 16 -5.07 -5.50 -5.59
N GLY A 17 -6.26 -5.05 -5.18
CA GLY A 17 -7.01 -5.58 -4.05
C GLY A 17 -6.31 -5.39 -2.71
N LYS A 18 -5.43 -4.39 -2.60
CA LYS A 18 -4.72 -4.02 -1.38
C LYS A 18 -4.90 -2.52 -1.13
N THR A 19 -4.99 -2.15 0.14
CA THR A 19 -5.15 -0.77 0.59
C THR A 19 -3.99 -0.44 1.49
N CYS A 20 -3.39 0.74 1.31
CA CYS A 20 -2.28 1.20 2.13
C CYS A 20 -2.74 1.36 3.60
N PRO A 21 -2.12 0.66 4.57
CA PRO A 21 -2.54 0.74 5.97
C PRO A 21 -2.30 2.12 6.59
N TYR A 22 -1.39 2.93 6.03
CA TYR A 22 -1.07 4.28 6.50
C TYR A 22 -2.10 5.32 6.01
N CYS A 23 -2.19 5.58 4.70
CA CYS A 23 -3.09 6.61 4.15
C CYS A 23 -4.52 6.13 3.91
N LYS A 24 -4.80 4.82 4.01
CA LYS A 24 -6.10 4.19 3.72
C LYS A 24 -6.58 4.33 2.27
N GLU A 25 -5.67 4.65 1.35
CA GLU A 25 -5.97 4.68 -0.08
C GLU A 25 -5.70 3.32 -0.74
N ASP A 26 -6.45 3.04 -1.80
CA ASP A 26 -6.30 1.82 -2.59
C ASP A 26 -4.99 1.83 -3.38
N ILE A 27 -4.26 0.73 -3.30
CA ILE A 27 -3.03 0.54 -4.07
C ILE A 27 -3.42 0.13 -5.49
N LEU A 28 -2.98 0.92 -6.46
CA LEU A 28 -3.23 0.68 -7.87
C LEU A 28 -2.07 -0.10 -8.51
N GLU A 29 -2.35 -0.81 -9.60
CA GLU A 29 -1.32 -1.53 -10.36
C GLU A 29 -0.36 -0.53 -11.03
N GLY A 30 0.93 -0.61 -10.71
CA GLY A 30 1.93 0.35 -11.16
C GLY A 30 2.21 1.49 -10.19
N ASP A 31 1.51 1.53 -9.05
CA ASP A 31 1.86 2.41 -7.93
C ASP A 31 3.17 1.93 -7.29
N GLU A 32 4.03 2.88 -6.87
CA GLU A 32 5.28 2.54 -6.18
C GLU A 32 4.95 2.08 -4.77
N ILE A 33 5.08 0.78 -4.52
CA ILE A 33 4.84 0.18 -3.22
C ILE A 33 6.09 -0.48 -2.64
N ASP A 34 6.19 -0.39 -1.32
CA ASP A 34 7.17 -1.12 -0.52
C ASP A 34 6.45 -2.28 0.21
N GLU A 35 7.06 -3.46 0.18
CA GLU A 35 6.56 -4.64 0.90
C GLU A 35 7.37 -4.81 2.17
N LEU A 36 6.70 -4.58 3.31
CA LEU A 36 7.32 -4.65 4.62
C LEU A 36 7.55 -6.09 5.06
N HIS A 37 8.46 -6.29 6.02
CA HIS A 37 8.78 -7.61 6.57
C HIS A 37 7.57 -8.38 7.15
N ASP A 38 6.49 -7.69 7.52
CA ASP A 38 5.24 -8.29 8.02
C ASP A 38 4.30 -8.79 6.88
N GLY A 39 4.65 -8.53 5.62
CA GLY A 39 3.80 -8.78 4.45
C GLY A 39 2.77 -7.67 4.19
N GLU A 40 2.86 -6.56 4.93
CA GLU A 40 2.10 -5.35 4.68
C GLU A 40 2.65 -4.60 3.47
N ARG A 41 1.77 -4.09 2.62
CA ARG A 41 2.13 -3.27 1.45
C ARG A 41 1.71 -1.84 1.68
N VAL A 42 2.66 -0.93 1.55
CA VAL A 42 2.49 0.50 1.80
C VAL A 42 3.00 1.26 0.58
N HIS A 43 2.42 2.41 0.24
CA HIS A 43 3.00 3.26 -0.81
C HIS A 43 4.43 3.64 -0.43
N SER A 44 5.34 3.70 -1.39
CA SER A 44 6.74 4.01 -1.11
C SER A 44 6.90 5.37 -0.41
N ASP A 45 6.05 6.35 -0.74
CA ASP A 45 5.98 7.66 -0.07
C ASP A 45 5.50 7.54 1.39
N CYS A 46 4.51 6.68 1.63
CA CYS A 46 3.96 6.43 2.96
C CYS A 46 4.88 5.54 3.83
N THR A 47 5.81 4.81 3.22
CA THR A 47 6.61 3.78 3.89
C THR A 47 7.56 4.36 4.92
N ASP A 48 8.26 5.46 4.61
CA ASP A 48 9.20 6.09 5.56
C ASP A 48 8.48 6.54 6.84
N GLU A 49 7.34 7.21 6.70
CA GLU A 49 6.56 7.70 7.85
C GLU A 49 5.88 6.55 8.60
N TYR A 50 5.37 5.52 7.90
CA TYR A 50 4.80 4.33 8.51
C TYR A 50 5.84 3.55 9.35
N LEU A 51 7.04 3.34 8.80
CA LEU A 51 8.15 2.68 9.51
C LEU A 51 8.62 3.51 10.71
N ARG A 52 8.66 4.83 10.59
CA ARG A 52 8.98 5.72 11.72
C ARG A 52 7.96 5.60 12.83
N ASP A 53 6.66 5.64 12.51
CA ASP A 53 5.60 5.52 13.53
C ASP A 53 5.63 4.16 14.22
N GLN A 54 5.75 3.07 13.45
CA GLN A 54 5.91 1.72 14.00
C GLN A 54 7.14 1.63 14.92
N HIS A 55 8.28 2.18 14.51
CA HIS A 55 9.50 2.14 15.31
C HIS A 55 9.40 2.99 16.59
N VAL A 56 8.63 4.09 16.56
CA VAL A 56 8.30 4.89 17.76
C VAL A 56 7.40 4.10 18.72
N LEU A 57 6.41 3.36 18.20
CA LEU A 57 5.55 2.48 18.98
C LEU A 57 6.35 1.33 19.65
N THR A 58 7.27 0.70 18.92
CA THR A 58 8.15 -0.34 19.47
C THR A 58 9.03 0.20 20.59
N ARG A 59 9.58 1.42 20.47
CA ARG A 59 10.39 2.02 21.55
C ARG A 59 9.57 2.38 22.79
N ARG A 60 8.32 2.84 22.63
CA ARG A 60 7.44 3.16 23.78
C ARG A 60 7.03 1.92 24.56
N THR A 61 6.88 0.79 23.88
CA THR A 61 6.56 -0.49 24.52
C THR A 61 7.81 -1.15 25.14
N ALA A 62 8.98 -0.96 24.54
CA ALA A 62 10.26 -1.45 25.08
C ALA A 62 10.73 -0.70 26.35
N VAL A 63 10.33 0.56 26.56
CA VAL A 63 10.71 1.35 27.76
C VAL A 63 9.92 0.96 29.03
N ARG A 64 8.96 0.04 28.94
CA ARG A 64 8.17 -0.44 30.09
C ARG A 64 8.62 -1.81 30.61
N GLY A 65 9.92 -2.06 30.58
CA GLY A 65 10.55 -3.22 31.20
C GLY A 65 11.97 -2.86 31.64
N GLU A 66 12.16 -2.92 32.96
CA GLU A 66 13.43 -2.84 33.72
C GLU A 66 13.92 -1.45 34.16
#